data_AF-U2E6R6-F1
#
_entry.id   AF-U2E6R6-F1
#
_cell.length_a   1.000
_cell.length_b   1.000
_cell.length_c   1.000
_cell.angle_alpha   90.00
_cell.angle_beta   90.00
_cell.angle_gamma   90.00
#
_symmetry.space_group_name_H-M   'P 1'
#
loop_
_entity.id
_entity.type
_entity.pdbx_description
1 polymer ?
#
loop_
_entity_poly.entity_id
_entity_poly.type
_entity_poly.pdbx_seq_one_letter_code
_entity_poly.pdbx_strand_id
1 'polypeptide(L)'
;MLSSRFARLGVGMLAASTLFPLSACAYARNVTAETPPPPVIELACADSASDAPTGDAKRYSLPDSDGTLWLVPCIRGAYQTAYNVVVAPQHGHARRLLFAQWRDESWTGTADVFDPAFDMQSGVLTDRYKARGVGDCGGARRWQWNGYDFRLLEYRAKSDCDGTNTAFPVIFEAPALP
;
A
#
# COMPACT_ATOMS: atom_id res chain seq x y z
N MET A 1 -51.71 -60.67 20.54
CA MET A 1 -51.18 -59.86 19.41
C MET A 1 -52.14 -58.71 19.17
N LEU A 2 -51.62 -57.53 18.79
CA LEU A 2 -52.23 -56.20 18.61
C LEU A 2 -52.26 -55.24 19.83
N SER A 3 -51.62 -54.08 19.58
CA SER A 3 -52.00 -52.72 19.99
C SER A 3 -51.85 -52.35 21.48
N SER A 4 -51.37 -51.17 21.91
CA SER A 4 -50.81 -49.97 21.28
C SER A 4 -50.42 -48.99 22.41
N ARG A 5 -49.21 -48.42 22.28
CA ARG A 5 -48.73 -47.04 22.56
C ARG A 5 -49.18 -46.22 23.80
N PHE A 6 -48.24 -45.31 24.11
CA PHE A 6 -48.28 -44.09 24.94
C PHE A 6 -47.92 -44.31 26.41
N ALA A 7 -47.15 -43.47 27.09
CA ALA A 7 -46.24 -42.37 26.77
C ALA A 7 -45.60 -42.00 28.11
N ARG A 8 -44.33 -41.60 28.15
CA ARG A 8 -43.87 -40.61 29.14
C ARG A 8 -42.62 -39.89 28.66
N LEU A 9 -42.74 -38.57 28.74
CA LEU A 9 -41.91 -37.54 28.14
C LEU A 9 -40.45 -37.61 28.61
N GLY A 10 -39.54 -37.41 27.66
CA GLY A 10 -38.15 -37.10 27.94
C GLY A 10 -38.00 -35.68 28.48
N VAL A 11 -37.21 -35.55 29.55
CA VAL A 11 -36.62 -34.27 29.96
C VAL A 11 -35.28 -34.20 29.25
N GLY A 12 -35.28 -33.54 28.09
CA GLY A 12 -34.10 -33.30 27.28
C GLY A 12 -33.25 -32.18 27.87
N MET A 13 -32.11 -32.59 28.42
CA MET A 13 -30.77 -32.01 28.26
C MET A 13 -30.66 -30.49 28.00
N LEU A 14 -30.06 -29.81 28.99
CA LEU A 14 -29.51 -28.46 28.92
C LEU A 14 -28.72 -28.26 27.62
N ALA A 15 -29.22 -27.39 26.72
CA ALA A 15 -28.45 -26.94 25.57
C ALA A 15 -27.37 -25.99 26.07
N ALA A 16 -26.12 -26.46 26.00
CA ALA A 16 -24.92 -25.71 26.30
C ALA A 16 -24.84 -24.48 25.41
N SER A 17 -24.81 -23.30 26.05
CA SER A 17 -24.48 -22.03 25.43
C SER A 17 -23.07 -22.10 24.85
N THR A 18 -22.95 -22.38 23.56
CA THR A 18 -21.67 -22.25 22.84
C THR A 18 -21.34 -20.77 22.70
N LEU A 19 -20.60 -20.26 23.68
CA LEU A 19 -19.80 -19.05 23.53
C LEU A 19 -18.76 -19.33 22.44
N PHE A 20 -19.03 -18.88 21.22
CA PHE A 20 -17.97 -18.72 20.22
C PHE A 20 -17.05 -17.61 20.72
N PRO A 21 -15.76 -17.86 21.00
CA PRO A 21 -14.84 -16.77 21.16
C PRO A 21 -14.70 -16.12 19.77
N LEU A 22 -15.28 -14.94 19.60
CA LEU A 22 -14.90 -14.03 18.53
C LEU A 22 -13.47 -13.56 18.83
N SER A 23 -12.51 -14.43 18.59
CA SER A 23 -11.12 -14.04 18.44
C SER A 23 -11.01 -13.41 17.05
N ALA A 24 -11.60 -12.22 16.90
CA ALA A 24 -11.31 -11.35 15.78
C ALA A 24 -9.83 -11.00 15.91
N CYS A 25 -9.01 -11.55 15.03
CA CYS A 25 -7.61 -11.21 14.94
C CYS A 25 -7.49 -9.68 14.87
N ALA A 26 -6.81 -9.09 15.84
CA ALA A 26 -6.37 -7.71 15.79
C ALA A 26 -5.28 -7.58 14.70
N TYR A 27 -5.69 -7.50 13.44
CA TYR A 27 -4.82 -7.15 12.31
C TYR A 27 -5.16 -5.79 11.70
N ALA A 28 -5.94 -4.97 12.40
CA ALA A 28 -5.95 -3.53 12.14
C ALA A 28 -4.63 -2.95 12.68
N ARG A 29 -3.52 -3.14 11.96
CA ARG A 29 -2.28 -2.41 12.25
C ARG A 29 -2.42 -0.99 11.69
N ASN A 30 -2.21 -0.04 12.57
CA ASN A 30 -2.62 1.36 12.50
C ASN A 30 -1.96 2.13 11.34
N VAL A 31 -2.76 2.60 10.37
CA VAL A 31 -2.39 3.77 9.59
C VAL A 31 -2.79 4.98 10.44
N THR A 32 -1.84 5.54 11.19
CA THR A 32 -2.03 6.87 11.78
C THR A 32 -1.52 7.89 10.77
N ALA A 33 -2.39 8.83 10.37
CA ALA A 33 -1.90 10.11 9.87
C ALA A 33 -1.13 10.74 11.03
N GLU A 34 0.17 10.91 10.83
CA GLU A 34 1.09 11.39 11.87
C GLU A 34 2.13 12.27 11.16
N THR A 35 2.39 13.45 11.73
CA THR A 35 3.47 14.29 11.22
C THR A 35 4.81 13.56 11.42
N PRO A 36 5.58 13.30 10.35
CA PRO A 36 6.85 12.61 10.49
C PRO A 36 7.85 13.44 11.31
N PRO A 37 8.84 12.81 11.96
CA PRO A 37 9.93 13.55 12.59
C PRO A 37 10.62 14.50 11.59
N PRO A 38 11.12 15.68 12.00
CA PRO A 38 11.75 16.64 11.09
C PRO A 38 12.84 16.03 10.20
N PRO A 39 13.75 15.15 10.69
CA PRO A 39 14.74 14.51 9.83
C PRO A 39 14.15 13.63 8.72
N VAL A 40 12.97 13.05 8.94
CA VAL A 40 12.26 12.27 7.91
C VAL A 40 11.67 13.19 6.84
N ILE A 41 11.12 14.34 7.25
CA ILE A 41 10.58 15.34 6.31
C ILE A 41 11.70 15.96 5.47
N GLU A 42 12.79 16.38 6.11
CA GLU A 42 13.98 16.93 5.46
C GLU A 42 14.56 15.95 4.44
N LEU A 43 14.68 14.68 4.82
CA LEU A 43 15.16 13.63 3.94
C LEU A 43 14.19 13.33 2.79
N ALA A 44 12.88 13.27 3.06
CA ALA A 44 11.87 12.98 2.06
C ALA A 44 11.83 14.07 0.98
N CYS A 45 11.76 15.34 1.40
CA CYS A 45 11.52 16.47 0.51
C CYS A 45 12.77 17.32 0.26
N ALA A 46 13.98 16.76 0.41
CA ALA A 46 15.24 17.51 0.26
C ALA A 46 15.38 18.28 -1.08
N ASP A 47 14.81 17.74 -2.16
CA ASP A 47 14.98 18.30 -3.52
C ASP A 47 13.81 19.20 -3.96
N SER A 48 12.84 19.44 -3.07
CA SER A 48 11.62 20.19 -3.39
C SER A 48 11.14 20.99 -2.19
N ALA A 49 10.70 22.24 -2.38
CA ALA A 49 9.88 22.87 -1.35
C ALA A 49 8.67 21.97 -1.07
N SER A 50 8.41 21.66 0.21
CA SER A 50 7.25 20.87 0.58
C SER A 50 6.00 21.71 0.46
N ASP A 51 5.36 21.65 -0.71
CA ASP A 51 4.11 22.37 -1.01
C ASP A 51 2.87 21.57 -0.53
N ALA A 52 3.09 20.32 -0.10
CA ALA A 52 2.06 19.48 0.47
C ALA A 52 2.07 19.49 2.02
N PRO A 53 0.89 19.44 2.68
CA PRO A 53 0.79 19.25 4.13
C PRO A 53 1.44 17.94 4.58
N THR A 54 2.60 18.02 5.23
CA THR A 54 3.34 16.84 5.73
C THR A 54 2.60 16.10 6.85
N GLY A 55 1.62 16.73 7.50
CA GLY A 55 0.72 16.08 8.46
C GLY A 55 -0.18 14.99 7.85
N ASP A 56 -0.33 14.98 6.52
CA ASP A 56 -1.05 13.92 5.79
C ASP A 56 -0.16 12.70 5.50
N ALA A 57 1.07 12.68 6.00
CA ALA A 57 1.96 11.54 5.83
C ALA A 57 1.35 10.26 6.44
N LYS A 58 1.57 9.16 5.75
CA LYS A 58 1.11 7.84 6.19
C LYS A 58 2.28 7.08 6.80
N ARG A 59 2.06 6.53 7.98
CA ARG A 59 3.02 5.71 8.71
C ARG A 59 2.61 4.24 8.70
N TYR A 60 3.59 3.36 8.48
CA TYR A 60 3.39 1.91 8.51
C TYR A 60 4.53 1.24 9.29
N SER A 61 4.20 0.26 10.12
CA SER A 61 5.21 -0.68 10.63
C SER A 61 5.60 -1.64 9.51
N LEU A 62 6.90 -1.85 9.30
CA LEU A 62 7.35 -2.79 8.27
C LEU A 62 7.10 -4.25 8.70
N PRO A 63 6.66 -5.15 7.80
CA PRO A 63 6.30 -6.53 8.17
C PRO A 63 7.45 -7.36 8.75
N ASP A 64 8.67 -7.19 8.23
CA ASP A 64 9.83 -8.05 8.51
C ASP A 64 10.96 -7.31 9.26
N SER A 65 10.68 -6.13 9.81
CA SER A 65 11.68 -5.33 10.52
C SER A 65 11.04 -4.45 11.58
N ASP A 66 11.78 -4.10 12.63
CA ASP A 66 11.36 -3.08 13.61
C ASP A 66 11.38 -1.64 13.05
N GLY A 67 11.49 -1.48 11.72
CA GLY A 67 11.47 -0.20 11.03
C GLY A 67 10.07 0.35 10.74
N THR A 68 10.04 1.63 10.41
CA THR A 68 8.87 2.37 9.95
C THR A 68 9.02 2.75 8.49
N LEU A 69 7.96 2.56 7.71
CA LEU A 69 7.81 3.13 6.38
C LEU A 69 6.94 4.37 6.45
N TRP A 70 7.42 5.46 5.85
CA TRP A 70 6.72 6.72 5.72
C TRP A 70 6.42 7.00 4.25
N LEU A 71 5.15 7.31 3.96
CA LEU A 71 4.76 7.94 2.70
C LEU A 71 4.57 9.42 3.01
N VAL A 72 5.56 10.24 2.66
CA VAL A 72 5.58 11.67 2.99
C VAL A 72 5.14 12.46 1.76
N PRO A 73 4.01 13.19 1.79
CA PRO A 73 3.62 14.03 0.67
C PRO A 73 4.59 15.22 0.58
N CYS A 74 5.22 15.40 -0.58
CA CYS A 74 6.14 16.52 -0.81
C CYS A 74 5.52 17.56 -1.75
N ILE A 75 4.84 17.13 -2.81
CA ILE A 75 4.32 18.04 -3.85
C ILE A 75 2.82 17.81 -4.03
N ARG A 76 2.03 18.87 -3.86
CA ARG A 76 0.60 18.86 -4.13
C ARG A 76 0.33 19.39 -5.55
N GLY A 77 0.13 18.48 -6.49
CA GLY A 77 -0.31 18.83 -7.84
C GLY A 77 -1.81 19.10 -7.91
N ALA A 78 -2.26 19.65 -9.04
CA ALA A 78 -3.66 20.03 -9.25
C ALA A 78 -4.65 18.84 -9.17
N TYR A 79 -4.19 17.63 -9.46
CA TYR A 79 -5.04 16.44 -9.55
C TYR A 79 -4.43 15.17 -8.92
N GLN A 80 -3.20 15.25 -8.41
CA GLN A 80 -2.49 14.18 -7.68
C GLN A 80 -1.46 14.77 -6.72
N THR A 81 -1.15 14.03 -5.67
CA THR A 81 -0.06 14.37 -4.76
C THR A 81 1.12 13.41 -5.00
N ALA A 82 2.32 13.98 -5.14
CA ALA A 82 3.55 13.20 -5.16
C ALA A 82 4.04 13.02 -3.71
N TYR A 83 4.35 11.78 -3.39
CA TYR A 83 4.91 11.36 -2.12
C TYR A 83 6.29 10.78 -2.37
N ASN A 84 7.17 10.97 -1.39
CA ASN A 84 8.44 10.25 -1.33
C ASN A 84 8.38 9.21 -0.21
N VAL A 85 9.00 8.06 -0.46
CA VAL A 85 9.00 6.94 0.49
C VAL A 85 10.27 6.97 1.30
N VAL A 86 10.14 7.00 2.63
CA VAL A 86 11.27 6.93 3.55
C VAL A 86 11.14 5.68 4.41
N VAL A 87 12.23 4.92 4.49
CA VAL A 87 12.37 3.81 5.44
C VAL A 87 13.25 4.28 6.58
N ALA A 88 12.69 4.25 7.80
CA ALA A 88 13.37 4.61 9.03
C ALA A 88 13.48 3.36 9.93
N PRO A 89 14.63 2.68 9.97
CA PRO A 89 14.82 1.52 10.86
C PRO A 89 14.84 1.97 12.33
N GLN A 90 14.52 1.06 13.26
CA GLN A 90 14.67 1.32 14.71
C GLN A 90 16.12 1.68 15.09
N HIS A 91 17.07 1.04 14.41
CA HIS A 91 18.50 1.27 14.57
C HIS A 91 19.13 1.57 13.21
N GLY A 92 19.93 2.64 13.14
CA GLY A 92 20.56 3.09 11.91
C GLY A 92 19.94 4.38 11.35
N HIS A 93 20.23 4.68 10.08
CA HIS A 93 19.82 5.91 9.43
C HIS A 93 18.60 5.71 8.55
N ALA A 94 17.68 6.66 8.58
CA ALA A 94 16.59 6.71 7.63
C ALA A 94 17.14 6.95 6.21
N ARG A 95 16.48 6.38 5.21
CA ARG A 95 16.80 6.61 3.79
C ARG A 95 15.55 6.83 2.97
N ARG A 96 15.64 7.71 2.00
CA ARG A 96 14.63 7.89 0.96
C ARG A 96 14.86 6.85 -0.14
N LEU A 97 13.77 6.27 -0.64
CA LEU A 97 13.80 5.26 -1.69
C LEU A 97 13.71 5.90 -3.08
N LEU A 98 14.19 5.17 -4.07
CA LEU A 98 14.00 5.48 -5.48
C LEU A 98 13.22 4.35 -6.16
N PHE A 99 12.41 4.72 -7.13
CA PHE A 99 11.53 3.84 -7.88
C PHE A 99 11.86 3.94 -9.36
N ALA A 100 11.73 2.83 -10.07
CA ALA A 100 11.79 2.84 -11.52
C ALA A 100 10.63 3.66 -12.13
N GLN A 101 10.95 4.35 -13.22
CA GLN A 101 10.02 5.17 -13.98
C GLN A 101 10.22 4.89 -15.47
N TRP A 102 9.11 4.69 -16.19
CA TRP A 102 9.11 4.59 -17.64
C TRP A 102 8.61 5.90 -18.25
N ARG A 103 9.45 6.55 -19.05
CA ARG A 103 9.17 7.79 -19.79
C ARG A 103 9.94 7.76 -21.09
N ASP A 104 9.35 8.28 -22.16
CA ASP A 104 10.02 8.45 -23.46
C ASP A 104 10.75 7.17 -23.92
N GLU A 105 10.05 6.03 -23.78
CA GLU A 105 10.54 4.70 -24.14
C GLU A 105 11.82 4.25 -23.42
N SER A 106 12.12 4.83 -22.26
CA SER A 106 13.32 4.56 -21.47
C SER A 106 13.03 4.44 -19.97
N TRP A 107 13.94 3.76 -19.27
CA TRP A 107 13.91 3.59 -17.82
C TRP A 107 14.78 4.64 -17.12
N THR A 108 14.19 5.30 -16.13
CA THR A 108 14.89 6.22 -15.22
C THR A 108 14.53 5.90 -13.76
N GLY A 109 15.20 6.57 -12.82
CA GLY A 109 14.85 6.53 -11.40
C GLY A 109 14.13 7.81 -10.97
N THR A 110 13.18 7.68 -10.05
CA THR A 110 12.47 8.82 -9.43
C THR A 110 12.25 8.57 -7.94
N ALA A 111 12.23 9.64 -7.14
CA ALA A 111 11.76 9.54 -5.75
C ALA A 111 10.23 9.53 -5.65
N ASP A 112 9.55 10.04 -6.67
CA ASP A 112 8.12 10.32 -6.64
C ASP A 112 7.27 9.07 -6.86
N VAL A 113 6.35 8.85 -5.92
CA VAL A 113 5.19 7.97 -6.08
C VAL A 113 3.91 8.77 -5.95
N PHE A 114 2.94 8.51 -6.83
CA PHE A 114 1.75 9.35 -6.96
C PHE A 114 0.54 8.68 -6.34
N ASP A 115 -0.05 9.37 -5.35
CA ASP A 115 -1.16 8.89 -4.53
C ASP A 115 -0.98 7.41 -4.07
N PRO A 116 0.17 7.06 -3.46
CA PRO A 116 0.49 5.68 -3.15
C PRO A 116 -0.42 5.09 -2.06
N ALA A 117 -0.59 3.78 -2.17
CA ALA A 117 -1.17 2.93 -1.13
C ALA A 117 -0.22 1.77 -0.83
N PHE A 118 -0.03 1.48 0.45
CA PHE A 118 0.75 0.34 0.91
C PHE A 118 -0.15 -0.60 1.71
N ASP A 119 -0.20 -1.86 1.28
CA ASP A 119 -0.86 -2.93 2.02
C ASP A 119 0.18 -3.70 2.83
N MET A 120 0.12 -3.55 4.16
CA MET A 120 1.04 -4.23 5.09
C MET A 120 0.86 -5.75 5.11
N GLN A 121 -0.32 -6.27 4.74
CA GLN A 121 -0.56 -7.72 4.77
C GLN A 121 0.18 -8.41 3.62
N SER A 122 0.13 -7.84 2.42
CA SER A 122 0.84 -8.37 1.25
C SER A 122 2.24 -7.81 1.07
N GLY A 123 2.56 -6.69 1.73
CA GLY A 123 3.80 -5.93 1.48
C GLY A 123 3.80 -5.25 0.11
N VAL A 124 2.63 -5.05 -0.50
CA VAL A 124 2.52 -4.45 -1.84
C VAL A 124 2.30 -2.94 -1.73
N LEU A 125 3.16 -2.18 -2.39
CA LEU A 125 2.95 -0.75 -2.65
C LEU A 125 2.40 -0.58 -4.07
N THR A 126 1.37 0.23 -4.21
CA THR A 126 0.80 0.59 -5.51
C THR A 126 0.75 2.09 -5.66
N ASP A 127 1.05 2.59 -6.85
CA ASP A 127 0.92 4.01 -7.15
C ASP A 127 0.53 4.21 -8.62
N ARG A 128 -0.02 5.38 -8.95
CA ARG A 128 -0.42 5.72 -10.31
C ARG A 128 -0.04 7.14 -10.64
N TYR A 129 0.84 7.31 -11.62
CA TYR A 129 1.14 8.61 -12.22
C TYR A 129 0.16 8.89 -13.37
N LYS A 130 -0.42 10.09 -13.39
CA LYS A 130 -1.16 10.63 -14.53
C LYS A 130 -0.32 11.72 -15.19
N ALA A 131 -0.17 11.70 -16.51
CA ALA A 131 0.55 12.76 -17.21
C ALA A 131 -0.28 14.06 -17.33
N ARG A 132 -1.60 13.93 -17.23
CA ARG A 132 -2.56 15.04 -17.17
C ARG A 132 -3.76 14.66 -16.30
N GLY A 133 -4.56 15.65 -15.90
CA GLY A 133 -5.68 15.46 -14.96
C GLY A 133 -6.70 14.37 -15.33
N VAL A 134 -6.89 14.12 -16.63
CA VAL A 134 -7.80 13.08 -17.14
C VAL A 134 -7.29 11.66 -16.83
N GLY A 135 -5.97 11.45 -16.79
CA GLY A 135 -5.38 10.14 -16.46
C GLY A 135 -5.53 9.06 -17.53
N ASP A 136 -5.78 9.45 -18.78
CA ASP A 136 -5.82 8.61 -19.99
C ASP A 136 -4.43 8.19 -20.50
N CYS A 137 -3.37 8.77 -19.94
CA CYS A 137 -1.97 8.46 -20.17
C CYS A 137 -1.20 8.61 -18.85
N GLY A 138 -0.06 7.94 -18.74
CA GLY A 138 0.77 7.92 -17.54
C GLY A 138 1.31 6.53 -17.21
N GLY A 139 1.36 6.19 -15.92
CA GLY A 139 1.89 4.91 -15.45
C GLY A 139 1.15 4.37 -14.23
N ALA A 140 1.03 3.05 -14.13
CA ALA A 140 0.51 2.34 -12.97
C ALA A 140 1.55 1.30 -12.54
N ARG A 141 1.89 1.28 -11.25
CA ARG A 141 3.06 0.55 -10.75
C ARG A 141 2.68 -0.26 -9.51
N ARG A 142 3.18 -1.49 -9.44
CA ARG A 142 3.05 -2.39 -8.30
C ARG A 142 4.44 -2.81 -7.84
N TRP A 143 4.66 -2.80 -6.53
CA TRP A 143 5.95 -3.08 -5.94
C TRP A 143 5.83 -4.01 -4.74
N GLN A 144 6.78 -4.91 -4.57
CA GLN A 144 6.86 -5.84 -3.44
C GLN A 144 7.95 -5.39 -2.49
N TRP A 145 7.59 -5.20 -1.22
CA TRP A 145 8.57 -5.07 -0.15
C TRP A 145 9.38 -6.36 0.00
N ASN A 146 10.72 -6.25 0.06
CA ASN A 146 11.63 -7.40 0.18
C ASN A 146 12.45 -7.41 1.49
N GLY A 147 12.04 -6.63 2.50
CA GLY A 147 12.78 -6.45 3.75
C GLY A 147 13.73 -5.25 3.75
N TYR A 148 14.09 -4.73 2.58
CA TYR A 148 14.95 -3.56 2.45
C TYR A 148 14.46 -2.56 1.40
N ASP A 149 13.92 -2.99 0.27
CA ASP A 149 13.47 -2.10 -0.79
C ASP A 149 12.18 -2.62 -1.44
N PHE A 150 11.68 -1.85 -2.39
CA PHE A 150 10.56 -2.19 -3.23
C PHE A 150 11.02 -2.73 -4.57
N ARG A 151 10.87 -4.04 -4.76
CA ARG A 151 11.07 -4.68 -6.06
C ARG A 151 9.87 -4.41 -6.96
N LEU A 152 10.10 -3.95 -8.19
CA LEU A 152 9.03 -3.80 -9.18
C LEU A 152 8.40 -5.16 -9.48
N LEU A 153 7.07 -5.25 -9.35
CA LEU A 153 6.27 -6.41 -9.75
C LEU A 153 5.67 -6.20 -11.13
N GLU A 154 5.08 -5.03 -11.37
CA GLU A 154 4.43 -4.71 -12.64
C GLU A 154 4.54 -3.21 -12.90
N TYR A 155 4.86 -2.85 -14.14
CA TYR A 155 4.75 -1.49 -14.64
C TYR A 155 3.87 -1.50 -15.89
N ARG A 156 2.79 -0.72 -15.85
CA ARG A 156 1.98 -0.42 -17.03
C ARG A 156 2.10 1.04 -17.39
N ALA A 157 2.25 1.35 -18.67
CA ALA A 157 2.42 2.73 -19.12
C ALA A 157 1.74 3.00 -20.45
N LYS A 158 1.32 4.25 -20.64
CA LYS A 158 0.82 4.78 -21.91
C LYS A 158 1.33 6.21 -22.05
N SER A 159 2.17 6.46 -23.04
CA SER A 159 2.68 7.80 -23.35
C SER A 159 1.60 8.68 -23.96
N ASP A 160 0.78 8.10 -24.84
CA ASP A 160 -0.10 8.88 -25.71
C ASP A 160 -1.39 9.25 -25.00
N CYS A 161 -1.60 10.55 -24.83
CA CYS A 161 -2.78 11.15 -24.22
C CYS A 161 -3.89 11.39 -25.27
N ASP A 162 -4.37 10.31 -25.88
CA ASP A 162 -5.35 10.32 -26.99
C ASP A 162 -6.83 10.43 -26.54
N GLY A 163 -7.10 10.55 -25.24
CA GLY A 163 -8.46 10.54 -24.68
C GLY A 163 -9.05 9.16 -24.43
N THR A 164 -8.37 8.08 -24.82
CA THR A 164 -8.82 6.70 -24.64
C THR A 164 -8.41 6.18 -23.25
N ASN A 165 -9.40 5.88 -22.41
CA ASN A 165 -9.19 5.42 -21.05
C ASN A 165 -9.31 3.89 -20.93
N THR A 166 -8.42 3.18 -21.61
CA THR A 166 -8.29 1.72 -21.53
C THR A 166 -7.21 1.32 -20.52
N ALA A 167 -7.14 0.02 -20.20
CA ALA A 167 -6.02 -0.51 -19.44
C ALA A 167 -4.69 -0.18 -20.14
N PHE A 168 -3.71 0.28 -19.37
CA PHE A 168 -2.39 0.60 -19.91
C PHE A 168 -1.64 -0.70 -20.30
N PRO A 169 -0.92 -0.70 -21.42
CA PRO A 169 -0.02 -1.79 -21.80
C PRO A 169 0.98 -2.14 -20.68
N VAL A 170 1.31 -3.43 -20.56
CA VAL A 170 2.39 -3.89 -19.68
C VAL A 170 3.73 -3.54 -20.33
N ILE A 171 4.56 -2.79 -19.61
CA ILE A 171 5.94 -2.50 -19.98
C ILE A 171 6.89 -3.48 -19.30
N PHE A 172 6.56 -3.87 -18.07
CA PHE A 172 7.33 -4.83 -17.29
C PHE A 172 6.41 -5.65 -16.40
N GLU A 173 6.73 -6.94 -16.28
CA GLU A 173 6.16 -7.85 -15.30
C GLU A 173 7.29 -8.72 -14.75
N ALA A 174 7.39 -8.79 -13.42
CA ALA A 174 8.39 -9.60 -12.77
C ALA A 174 8.07 -11.08 -12.97
N PRO A 175 9.08 -11.95 -13.17
CA PRO A 175 8.85 -13.38 -13.14
C PRO A 175 8.33 -13.78 -11.75
N ALA A 176 7.46 -14.79 -11.73
CA ALA A 176 7.00 -15.38 -10.48
C ALA A 176 8.20 -15.77 -9.61
N LEU A 177 8.12 -15.43 -8.32
CA LEU A 177 9.10 -15.90 -7.36
C LEU A 177 8.96 -17.44 -7.26
N PRO A 178 10.07 -18.19 -7.30
CA PRO A 178 10.06 -19.63 -7.07
C PRO A 178 9.67 -19.99 -5.64
#